data_AF-A0A4V1ZD53-F1
#
_entry.id   AF-A0A4V1ZD53-F1
#
_cell.length_a   1.000
_cell.length_b   1.000
_cell.length_c   1.000
_cell.angle_alpha   90.00
_cell.angle_beta   90.00
_cell.angle_gamma   90.00
#
_symmetry.space_group_name_H-M   'P 1'
#
loop_
_entity.id
_entity.type
_entity.pdbx_description
1 polymer ?
#
loop_
_entity_poly.entity_id
_entity_poly.type
_entity_poly.pdbx_seq_one_letter_code
_entity_poly.pdbx_strand_id
1 'polypeptide(L)'
;MKSRVFLILFSSFLVNISIGQEISKSDIIKFKIKSIEKIDSEGNIEFINFYNNKGDLIKSSSLNDNKSLQTDRELFYNDSSQLIEERKYTSIGDTNTISKYYYNSKNQLIKKEYISLGEVSATLIFDYDDKGNTISAKQTSELMGNNLTKYRYDNENFLIEEDKSNNTIGKEERINYKYNDNKQIIEKKTKVYYFNTTITSTYTYNDAGKLSKIFEKSSNGVSSTKIYQYNDKGILINELWESSISKTPHKTTYQINFD
;
A
#
# COMPACT_ATOMS: atom_id res chain seq x y z
N MET A 1 12.76 46.11 1.89
CA MET A 1 13.08 44.80 1.28
C MET A 1 12.07 43.77 1.77
N LYS A 2 11.11 43.38 0.92
CA LYS A 2 10.14 42.33 1.25
C LYS A 2 10.81 40.99 0.96
N SER A 3 11.21 40.28 2.02
CA SER A 3 11.70 38.91 1.93
C SER A 3 10.57 38.03 1.40
N ARG A 4 10.71 37.57 0.16
CA ARG A 4 9.87 36.49 -0.38
C ARG A 4 10.38 35.21 0.24
N VAL A 5 9.77 34.81 1.35
CA VAL A 5 9.89 33.44 1.84
C VAL A 5 9.29 32.55 0.75
N PHE A 6 10.15 31.95 -0.06
CA PHE A 6 9.77 30.79 -0.86
C PHE A 6 9.43 29.70 0.15
N LEU A 7 8.13 29.59 0.46
CA LEU A 7 7.59 28.35 1.02
C LEU A 7 7.79 27.33 -0.09
N ILE A 8 8.92 26.62 -0.05
CA ILE A 8 9.08 25.35 -0.72
C ILE A 8 8.10 24.45 0.02
N LEU A 9 6.84 24.47 -0.44
CA LEU A 9 5.89 23.39 -0.22
C LEU A 9 6.57 22.16 -0.81
N PHE A 10 7.33 21.47 0.04
CA PHE A 10 7.44 20.03 -0.06
C PHE A 10 5.99 19.56 0.01
N SER A 11 5.35 19.49 -1.15
CA SER A 11 4.25 18.56 -1.34
C SER A 11 4.90 17.23 -1.05
N SER A 12 4.79 16.81 0.20
CA SER A 12 4.53 15.43 0.53
C SER A 12 3.39 15.05 -0.40
N PHE A 13 3.75 14.57 -1.60
CA PHE A 13 2.91 13.70 -2.38
C PHE A 13 2.49 12.67 -1.34
N LEU A 14 1.24 12.76 -0.89
CA LEU A 14 0.68 11.84 0.08
C LEU A 14 0.63 10.50 -0.62
N VAL A 15 1.77 9.81 -0.67
CA VAL A 15 1.90 8.46 -1.15
C VAL A 15 1.31 7.58 -0.04
N ASN A 16 -0.02 7.56 0.01
CA ASN A 16 -0.70 6.33 0.40
C ASN A 16 -0.49 5.36 -0.76
N ILE A 17 0.59 4.58 -0.68
CA ILE A 17 0.86 3.41 -1.52
C ILE A 17 -0.44 2.61 -1.65
N SER A 18 -0.88 2.11 -2.78
CA SER A 18 -0.75 2.41 -4.21
C SER A 18 -1.52 1.24 -4.82
N ILE A 19 -2.42 1.45 -5.78
CA ILE A 19 -2.82 0.34 -6.65
C ILE A 19 -1.60 0.11 -7.56
N GLY A 20 -0.57 -0.53 -7.01
CA GLY A 20 0.66 -0.90 -7.70
C GLY A 20 0.60 -2.36 -8.12
N GLN A 21 1.50 -2.77 -9.01
CA GLN A 21 1.68 -4.19 -9.24
C GLN A 21 2.59 -4.76 -8.14
N GLU A 22 2.17 -5.87 -7.54
CA GLU A 22 3.02 -6.69 -6.67
C GLU A 22 3.18 -8.09 -7.29
N ILE A 23 4.23 -8.81 -6.87
CA ILE A 23 4.37 -10.23 -7.15
C ILE A 23 3.31 -10.96 -6.32
N SER A 24 2.38 -11.64 -7.00
CA SER A 24 1.20 -12.18 -6.32
C SER A 24 1.55 -13.37 -5.43
N LYS A 25 0.74 -13.62 -4.39
CA LYS A 25 0.80 -14.85 -3.60
C LYS A 25 0.72 -16.11 -4.47
N SER A 26 -0.06 -16.06 -5.55
CA SER A 26 -0.15 -17.16 -6.50
C SER A 26 1.15 -17.40 -7.27
N ASP A 27 1.87 -16.34 -7.64
CA ASP A 27 3.20 -16.45 -8.27
C ASP A 27 4.22 -17.01 -7.26
N ILE A 28 4.17 -16.54 -6.01
CA ILE A 28 5.05 -17.02 -4.92
C ILE A 28 4.89 -18.53 -4.73
N ILE A 29 3.66 -19.03 -4.65
CA ILE A 29 3.39 -20.48 -4.51
C ILE A 29 3.80 -21.23 -5.77
N LYS A 30 3.35 -20.76 -6.94
CA LYS A 30 3.56 -21.45 -8.23
C LYS A 30 5.05 -21.63 -8.53
N PHE A 31 5.86 -20.61 -8.27
CA PHE A 31 7.28 -20.62 -8.57
C PHE A 31 8.16 -20.94 -7.36
N LYS A 32 7.57 -21.25 -6.20
CA LYS A 32 8.30 -21.53 -4.94
C LYS A 32 9.29 -20.41 -4.62
N ILE A 33 8.81 -19.18 -4.62
CA ILE A 33 9.62 -18.00 -4.32
C ILE A 33 9.86 -17.96 -2.81
N LYS A 34 11.14 -18.03 -2.42
CA LYS A 34 11.56 -17.96 -1.03
C LYS A 34 11.74 -16.53 -0.55
N SER A 35 12.37 -15.70 -1.39
CA SER A 35 12.55 -14.29 -1.09
C SER A 35 12.56 -13.43 -2.34
N ILE A 36 12.23 -12.15 -2.14
CA ILE A 36 12.28 -11.11 -3.16
C ILE A 36 13.08 -9.95 -2.58
N GLU A 37 14.15 -9.56 -3.28
CA GLU A 37 14.96 -8.39 -2.97
C GLU A 37 14.46 -7.23 -3.83
N LYS A 38 14.15 -6.10 -3.18
CA LYS A 38 13.86 -4.84 -3.86
C LYS A 38 15.14 -4.00 -3.91
N ILE A 39 15.55 -3.66 -5.12
CA ILE A 39 16.80 -2.96 -5.41
C ILE A 39 16.48 -1.59 -5.99
N ASP A 40 17.10 -0.54 -5.47
CA ASP A 40 16.94 0.84 -5.91
C ASP A 40 17.65 1.11 -7.26
N SER A 41 17.64 2.38 -7.69
CA SER A 41 18.26 2.81 -8.96
C SER A 41 19.80 2.79 -8.92
N GLU A 42 20.39 2.79 -7.73
CA GLU A 42 21.84 2.77 -7.50
C GLU A 42 22.37 1.33 -7.33
N GLY A 43 21.48 0.35 -7.25
CA GLY A 43 21.84 -1.05 -7.05
C GLY A 43 21.88 -1.46 -5.58
N ASN A 44 21.41 -0.62 -4.66
CA ASN A 44 21.34 -0.98 -3.23
C ASN A 44 20.06 -1.76 -2.93
N ILE A 45 20.17 -2.74 -2.05
CA ILE A 45 19.00 -3.47 -1.54
C ILE A 45 18.26 -2.57 -0.56
N GLU A 46 17.03 -2.17 -0.90
CA GLU A 46 16.14 -1.45 0.01
C GLU A 46 15.58 -2.38 1.09
N PHE A 47 15.08 -3.55 0.67
CA PHE A 47 14.61 -4.59 1.57
C PHE A 47 14.55 -5.96 0.90
N ILE A 48 14.47 -6.99 1.73
CA ILE A 48 14.30 -8.39 1.37
C ILE A 48 13.06 -8.92 2.07
N ASN A 49 12.08 -9.35 1.26
CA ASN A 49 10.87 -10.02 1.73
C ASN A 49 11.06 -11.53 1.69
N PHE A 50 10.69 -12.23 2.77
CA PHE A 50 10.76 -13.69 2.88
C PHE A 50 9.36 -14.28 3.00
N TYR A 51 9.15 -15.41 2.32
CA TYR A 51 7.84 -16.06 2.23
C TYR A 51 7.89 -17.48 2.77
N ASN A 52 6.77 -17.93 3.34
CA ASN A 52 6.59 -19.34 3.67
C ASN A 52 6.11 -20.14 2.43
N ASN A 53 5.99 -21.46 2.58
CA ASN A 53 5.51 -22.35 1.52
C ASN A 53 4.04 -22.14 1.12
N LYS A 54 3.24 -21.47 1.96
CA LYS A 54 1.87 -21.04 1.64
C LYS A 54 1.86 -19.72 0.86
N GLY A 55 3.01 -19.10 0.62
CA GLY A 55 3.19 -17.82 -0.05
C GLY A 55 2.86 -16.59 0.81
N ASP A 56 2.75 -16.76 2.13
CA ASP A 56 2.57 -15.65 3.06
C ASP A 56 3.92 -14.96 3.32
N LEU A 57 3.94 -13.62 3.30
CA LEU A 57 5.09 -12.82 3.74
C LEU A 57 5.29 -13.01 5.24
N ILE A 58 6.41 -13.58 5.67
CA ILE A 58 6.69 -13.84 7.09
C ILE A 58 7.67 -12.84 7.70
N LYS A 59 8.54 -12.24 6.88
CA LYS A 59 9.59 -11.34 7.34
C LYS A 59 10.00 -10.34 6.26
N SER A 60 10.28 -9.11 6.68
CA SER A 60 10.99 -8.11 5.87
C SER A 60 12.27 -7.70 6.60
N SER A 61 13.35 -7.59 5.84
CA SER A 61 14.66 -7.21 6.36
C SER A 61 15.33 -6.17 5.47
N SER A 62 16.17 -5.32 6.06
CA SER A 62 16.98 -4.34 5.35
C SER A 62 18.45 -4.49 5.74
N LEU A 63 19.35 -3.84 5.01
CA LEU A 63 20.75 -3.75 5.40
C LEU A 63 20.93 -2.53 6.32
N ASN A 64 21.59 -2.73 7.46
CA ASN A 64 22.01 -1.63 8.32
C ASN A 64 23.28 -0.94 7.78
N ASP A 65 23.75 0.10 8.47
CA ASP A 65 24.95 0.87 8.08
C ASP A 65 26.22 -0.01 7.93
N ASN A 66 26.29 -1.11 8.67
CA ASN A 66 27.38 -2.08 8.61
C ASN A 66 27.18 -3.15 7.52
N LYS A 67 26.19 -2.97 6.63
CA LYS A 67 25.77 -3.93 5.59
C LYS A 67 25.36 -5.29 6.15
N SER A 68 24.98 -5.35 7.41
CA SER A 68 24.41 -6.55 8.03
C SER A 68 22.90 -6.54 7.85
N LEU A 69 22.33 -7.72 7.60
CA LEU A 69 20.89 -7.88 7.53
C LEU A 69 20.27 -7.67 8.91
N GLN A 70 19.29 -6.78 9.01
CA GLN A 70 18.46 -6.57 10.18
C GLN A 70 16.99 -6.86 9.84
N THR A 71 16.21 -7.31 10.81
CA THR A 71 14.78 -7.56 10.63
C THR A 71 14.01 -6.28 10.91
N ASP A 72 13.24 -5.79 9.94
CA ASP A 72 12.41 -4.59 10.11
C ASP A 72 11.00 -4.95 10.57
N ARG A 73 10.50 -6.10 10.11
CA ARG A 73 9.14 -6.57 10.39
C ARG A 73 9.03 -8.09 10.36
N GLU A 74 8.21 -8.64 11.24
CA GLU A 74 7.74 -10.02 11.21
C GLU A 74 6.21 -10.10 11.20
N LEU A 75 5.68 -11.13 10.55
CA LEU A 75 4.25 -11.37 10.40
C LEU A 75 3.93 -12.79 10.85
N PHE A 76 2.91 -12.92 11.69
CA PHE A 76 2.49 -14.17 12.30
C PHE A 76 1.07 -14.50 11.87
N TYR A 77 0.86 -15.74 11.45
CA TYR A 77 -0.39 -16.21 10.87
C TYR A 77 -0.98 -17.34 11.69
N ASN A 78 -2.29 -17.48 11.67
CA ASN A 78 -2.96 -18.69 12.15
C ASN A 78 -2.91 -19.81 11.09
N ASP A 79 -3.46 -20.98 11.42
CA ASP A 79 -3.45 -22.16 10.54
C ASP A 79 -4.17 -21.92 9.20
N SER A 80 -5.17 -21.04 9.21
CA SER A 80 -5.93 -20.60 8.03
C SER A 80 -5.21 -19.53 7.20
N SER A 81 -3.93 -19.23 7.49
CA SER A 81 -3.14 -18.17 6.82
C SER A 81 -3.75 -16.77 6.96
N GLN A 82 -4.46 -16.49 8.07
CA GLN A 82 -4.87 -15.13 8.43
C GLN A 82 -3.80 -14.50 9.32
N LEU A 83 -3.40 -13.27 8.99
CA LEU A 83 -2.44 -12.49 9.78
C LEU A 83 -3.06 -12.20 11.15
N ILE A 84 -2.45 -12.65 12.23
CA ILE A 84 -2.94 -12.42 13.60
C ILE A 84 -2.09 -11.40 14.37
N GLU A 85 -0.81 -11.29 14.01
CA GLU A 85 0.10 -10.35 14.63
C GLU A 85 1.16 -9.87 13.63
N GLU A 86 1.53 -8.61 13.75
CA GLU A 86 2.63 -8.01 13.01
C GLU A 86 3.51 -7.24 13.99
N ARG A 87 4.82 -7.47 13.95
CA ARG A 87 5.80 -6.76 14.77
C ARG A 87 6.71 -5.94 13.87
N LYS A 88 6.96 -4.69 14.25
CA LYS A 88 7.99 -3.84 13.62
C LYS A 88 9.09 -3.55 14.62
N TYR A 89 10.31 -3.57 14.14
CA TYR A 89 11.51 -3.41 14.95
C TYR A 89 12.19 -2.07 14.70
N THR A 90 12.94 -1.60 15.69
CA THR A 90 13.88 -0.49 15.54
C THR A 90 15.16 -0.98 14.83
N SER A 91 16.02 -0.05 14.42
CA SER A 91 17.33 -0.38 13.83
C SER A 91 18.27 -1.11 14.79
N ILE A 92 17.99 -1.10 16.09
CA ILE A 92 18.74 -1.85 17.12
C ILE A 92 18.07 -3.19 17.49
N GLY A 93 16.97 -3.56 16.83
CA GLY A 93 16.29 -4.85 16.98
C GLY A 93 15.21 -4.89 18.07
N ASP A 94 14.96 -3.79 18.76
CA ASP A 94 13.88 -3.72 19.76
C ASP A 94 12.52 -3.65 19.09
N THR A 95 11.49 -4.22 19.74
CA THR A 95 10.12 -4.12 19.22
C THR A 95 9.63 -2.68 19.36
N ASN A 96 9.39 -2.03 18.23
CA ASN A 96 8.88 -0.66 18.15
C ASN A 96 7.35 -0.63 18.28
N THR A 97 6.67 -1.42 17.45
CA THR A 97 5.20 -1.48 17.42
C THR A 97 4.71 -2.90 17.15
N ILE A 98 3.55 -3.22 17.71
CA ILE A 98 2.82 -4.46 17.48
C ILE A 98 1.44 -4.12 16.92
N SER A 99 0.99 -4.84 15.91
CA SER A 99 -0.41 -4.80 15.47
C SER A 99 -1.06 -6.16 15.66
N LYS A 100 -2.23 -6.20 16.28
CA LYS A 100 -3.02 -7.43 16.44
C LYS A 100 -4.29 -7.38 15.59
N TYR A 101 -4.66 -8.52 15.02
CA TYR A 101 -5.74 -8.65 14.05
C TYR A 101 -6.77 -9.67 14.53
N TYR A 102 -8.04 -9.30 14.48
CA TYR A 102 -9.15 -10.09 15.03
C TYR A 102 -10.23 -10.32 13.98
N TYR A 103 -10.68 -11.57 13.88
CA TYR A 103 -11.60 -12.02 12.85
C TYR A 103 -12.92 -12.52 13.44
N ASN A 104 -14.02 -12.36 12.71
CA ASN A 104 -15.29 -12.97 13.05
C ASN A 104 -15.37 -14.42 12.55
N SER A 105 -16.49 -15.11 12.85
CA SER A 105 -16.75 -16.49 12.41
C SER A 105 -16.91 -16.65 10.89
N LYS A 106 -17.11 -15.55 10.15
CA LYS A 106 -17.10 -15.52 8.68
C LYS A 106 -15.70 -15.24 8.11
N ASN A 107 -14.65 -15.28 8.93
CA ASN A 107 -13.26 -15.01 8.55
C ASN A 107 -12.99 -13.57 8.07
N GLN A 108 -13.84 -12.61 8.44
CA GLN A 108 -13.68 -11.19 8.10
C GLN A 108 -12.94 -10.46 9.23
N LEU A 109 -12.01 -9.57 8.88
CA LEU A 109 -11.25 -8.76 9.85
C LEU A 109 -12.17 -7.72 10.49
N ILE A 110 -12.56 -7.90 11.75
CA ILE A 110 -13.48 -6.97 12.43
C ILE A 110 -12.75 -5.92 13.25
N LYS A 111 -11.51 -6.19 13.68
CA LYS A 111 -10.75 -5.28 14.52
C LYS A 111 -9.25 -5.41 14.27
N LYS A 112 -8.55 -4.28 14.29
CA LYS A 112 -7.10 -4.19 14.40
C LYS A 112 -6.71 -3.27 15.55
N GLU A 113 -5.80 -3.71 16.40
CA GLU A 113 -5.24 -2.92 17.49
C GLU A 113 -3.80 -2.55 17.17
N TYR A 114 -3.44 -1.29 17.41
CA TYR A 114 -2.07 -0.78 17.33
C TYR A 114 -1.54 -0.63 18.75
N ILE A 115 -0.44 -1.31 19.04
CA ILE A 115 0.17 -1.36 20.35
C ILE A 115 1.56 -0.73 20.26
N SER A 116 1.82 0.25 21.13
CA SER A 116 3.11 0.89 21.30
C SER A 116 3.41 1.02 22.78
N LEU A 117 4.66 0.74 23.18
CA LEU A 117 5.08 0.77 24.59
C LEU A 117 4.20 -0.11 25.52
N GLY A 118 3.63 -1.20 24.99
CA GLY A 118 2.80 -2.14 25.73
C GLY A 118 1.31 -1.77 25.84
N GLU A 119 0.91 -0.61 25.34
CA GLU A 119 -0.47 -0.11 25.43
C GLU A 119 -1.12 0.04 24.06
N VAL A 120 -2.45 -0.10 23.99
CA VAL A 120 -3.22 0.10 22.76
C VAL A 120 -3.32 1.60 22.49
N SER A 121 -2.58 2.09 21.48
CA SER A 121 -2.55 3.50 21.09
C SER A 121 -3.66 3.88 20.10
N ALA A 122 -4.15 2.90 19.34
CA ALA A 122 -5.28 3.08 18.43
C ALA A 122 -5.99 1.74 18.15
N THR A 123 -7.27 1.82 17.81
CA THR A 123 -8.07 0.68 17.35
C THR A 123 -8.75 1.03 16.04
N LEU A 124 -8.76 0.10 15.09
CA LEU A 124 -9.49 0.18 13.83
C LEU A 124 -10.58 -0.91 13.82
N ILE A 125 -11.83 -0.51 13.60
CA ILE A 125 -13.00 -1.40 13.56
C ILE A 125 -13.60 -1.38 12.17
N PHE A 126 -14.06 -2.54 11.69
CA PHE A 126 -14.66 -2.70 10.37
C PHE A 126 -16.10 -3.17 10.46
N ASP A 127 -16.97 -2.54 9.67
CA ASP A 127 -18.36 -2.95 9.49
C ASP A 127 -18.58 -3.50 8.08
N TYR A 128 -19.51 -4.44 7.96
CA TYR A 128 -19.79 -5.16 6.73
C TYR A 128 -21.27 -5.14 6.36
N ASP A 129 -21.58 -5.16 5.07
CA ASP A 129 -22.93 -5.46 4.59
C ASP A 129 -23.23 -6.97 4.60
N ASP A 130 -24.46 -7.35 4.26
CA ASP A 130 -24.91 -8.75 4.20
C ASP A 130 -24.19 -9.59 3.14
N LYS A 131 -23.64 -8.94 2.11
CA LYS A 131 -22.84 -9.58 1.06
C LYS A 131 -21.38 -9.76 1.48
N GLY A 132 -20.99 -9.20 2.62
CA GLY A 132 -19.66 -9.27 3.19
C GLY A 132 -18.71 -8.18 2.71
N ASN A 133 -19.20 -7.14 2.04
CA ASN A 133 -18.40 -5.98 1.66
C ASN A 133 -18.17 -5.07 2.87
N THR A 134 -16.96 -4.55 3.04
CA THR A 134 -16.67 -3.55 4.07
C THR A 134 -17.43 -2.26 3.76
N ILE A 135 -18.34 -1.81 4.61
CA ILE A 135 -19.08 -0.55 4.42
C ILE A 135 -18.47 0.62 5.21
N SER A 136 -17.70 0.31 6.25
CA SER A 136 -17.12 1.30 7.16
C SER A 136 -15.82 0.79 7.78
N ALA A 137 -14.85 1.69 7.94
CA ALA A 137 -13.65 1.46 8.73
C ALA A 137 -13.42 2.68 9.64
N LYS A 138 -13.48 2.47 10.96
CA LYS A 138 -13.37 3.54 11.97
C LYS A 138 -12.12 3.35 12.81
N GLN A 139 -11.22 4.33 12.77
CA GLN A 139 -10.07 4.39 13.66
C GLN A 139 -10.36 5.31 14.85
N THR A 140 -10.14 4.81 16.06
CA THR A 140 -10.16 5.58 17.30
C THR A 140 -8.80 5.58 17.96
N SER A 141 -8.35 6.76 18.38
CA SER A 141 -7.12 6.95 19.15
C SER A 141 -7.35 8.06 20.18
N GLU A 142 -6.71 7.96 21.34
CA GLU A 142 -6.76 9.02 22.35
C GLU A 142 -5.81 10.18 22.02
N LEU A 143 -4.72 9.88 21.31
CA LEU A 143 -3.66 10.84 20.97
C LEU A 143 -3.82 11.44 19.58
N MET A 144 -4.47 10.72 18.67
CA MET A 144 -4.68 11.13 17.28
C MET A 144 -6.16 11.37 16.99
N GLY A 145 -6.46 12.23 16.01
CA GLY A 145 -7.83 12.39 15.52
C GLY A 145 -8.42 11.06 15.04
N ASN A 146 -9.71 10.89 15.26
CA ASN A 146 -10.46 9.72 14.84
C ASN A 146 -10.77 9.81 13.35
N ASN A 147 -10.50 8.72 12.63
CA ASN A 147 -10.74 8.63 11.19
C ASN A 147 -11.93 7.72 10.90
N LEU A 148 -12.68 8.05 9.85
CA LEU A 148 -13.75 7.23 9.32
C LEU A 148 -13.65 7.19 7.81
N THR A 149 -13.55 5.98 7.27
CA THR A 149 -13.72 5.70 5.85
C THR A 149 -15.06 5.00 5.63
N LYS A 150 -15.84 5.49 4.68
CA LYS A 150 -17.07 4.84 4.20
C LYS A 150 -16.86 4.36 2.77
N TYR A 151 -17.39 3.18 2.48
CA TYR A 151 -17.26 2.53 1.18
C TYR A 151 -18.63 2.40 0.52
N ARG A 152 -18.68 2.56 -0.79
CA ARG A 152 -19.91 2.35 -1.57
C ARG A 152 -19.64 1.48 -2.78
N TYR A 153 -20.60 0.62 -3.05
CA TYR A 153 -20.54 -0.37 -4.11
C TYR A 153 -21.65 -0.14 -5.12
N ASP A 154 -21.41 -0.56 -6.36
CA ASP A 154 -22.47 -0.64 -7.36
C ASP A 154 -23.33 -1.91 -7.19
N ASN A 155 -24.28 -2.12 -8.10
CA ASN A 155 -25.18 -3.28 -8.06
C ASN A 155 -24.46 -4.62 -8.32
N GLU A 156 -23.28 -4.59 -8.94
CA GLU A 156 -22.43 -5.76 -9.19
C GLU A 156 -21.41 -6.01 -8.07
N ASN A 157 -21.48 -5.23 -6.99
CA ASN A 157 -20.59 -5.24 -5.82
C ASN A 157 -19.15 -4.75 -6.11
N PHE A 158 -18.93 -3.92 -7.13
CA PHE A 158 -17.64 -3.24 -7.28
C PHE A 158 -17.58 -1.97 -6.44
N LEU A 159 -16.43 -1.74 -5.79
CA LEU A 159 -16.18 -0.53 -5.01
C LEU A 159 -16.11 0.68 -5.95
N ILE A 160 -17.05 1.61 -5.86
CA ILE A 160 -17.11 2.78 -6.74
C ILE A 160 -16.74 4.08 -6.03
N GLU A 161 -16.80 4.12 -4.70
CA GLU A 161 -16.51 5.32 -3.93
C GLU A 161 -15.97 5.00 -2.53
N GLU A 162 -14.98 5.79 -2.11
CA GLU A 162 -14.55 5.92 -0.71
C GLU A 162 -14.68 7.38 -0.26
N ASP A 163 -15.27 7.59 0.90
CA ASP A 163 -15.30 8.89 1.58
C ASP A 163 -14.50 8.80 2.88
N LYS A 164 -13.42 9.56 2.98
CA LYS A 164 -12.55 9.63 4.17
C LYS A 164 -12.76 10.92 4.92
N SER A 165 -12.88 10.81 6.23
CA SER A 165 -13.08 11.93 7.12
C SER A 165 -12.34 11.75 8.43
N ASN A 166 -12.01 12.88 9.05
CA ASN A 166 -11.40 12.97 10.35
C ASN A 166 -12.24 13.89 11.23
N ASN A 167 -12.37 13.55 12.51
CA ASN A 167 -13.21 14.31 13.44
C ASN A 167 -12.69 15.74 13.72
N THR A 168 -11.41 16.02 13.47
CA THR A 168 -10.79 17.33 13.68
C THR A 168 -10.93 18.24 12.46
N ILE A 169 -10.73 17.71 11.24
CA ILE A 169 -10.70 18.51 10.01
C ILE A 169 -11.88 18.29 9.06
N GLY A 170 -12.77 17.34 9.37
CA GLY A 170 -13.93 17.01 8.55
C GLY A 170 -13.55 16.11 7.36
N LYS A 171 -13.93 16.50 6.15
CA LYS A 171 -13.68 15.69 4.94
C LYS A 171 -12.20 15.78 4.54
N GLU A 172 -11.56 14.63 4.34
CA GLU A 172 -10.16 14.54 3.93
C GLU A 172 -10.05 14.23 2.44
N GLU A 173 -10.68 13.13 2.02
CA GLU A 173 -10.60 12.62 0.68
C GLU A 173 -11.94 12.05 0.22
N ARG A 174 -12.21 12.20 -1.08
CA ARG A 174 -13.18 11.36 -1.80
C ARG A 174 -12.47 10.66 -2.93
N ILE A 175 -12.65 9.36 -3.06
CA ILE A 175 -12.04 8.54 -4.10
C ILE A 175 -13.16 7.91 -4.93
N ASN A 176 -13.07 7.99 -6.25
CA ASN A 176 -13.97 7.30 -7.16
C ASN A 176 -13.21 6.36 -8.08
N TYR A 177 -13.82 5.24 -8.42
CA TYR A 177 -13.23 4.20 -9.27
C TYR A 177 -14.06 3.97 -10.53
N LYS A 178 -13.37 3.62 -11.62
CA LYS A 178 -13.99 3.11 -12.86
C LYS A 178 -13.30 1.83 -13.29
N TYR A 179 -14.06 0.96 -13.93
CA TYR A 179 -13.64 -0.37 -14.35
C TYR A 179 -13.82 -0.54 -15.86
N ASN A 180 -12.99 -1.39 -16.48
CA ASN A 180 -13.23 -1.91 -17.83
C ASN A 180 -14.15 -3.16 -17.78
N ASP A 181 -14.47 -3.70 -18.96
CA ASP A 181 -15.31 -4.90 -19.12
C ASP A 181 -14.68 -6.16 -18.47
N ASN A 182 -13.35 -6.19 -18.32
CA ASN A 182 -12.62 -7.23 -17.60
C ASN A 182 -12.61 -7.02 -16.07
N LYS A 183 -13.38 -6.03 -15.56
CA LYS A 183 -13.50 -5.70 -14.13
C LYS A 183 -12.17 -5.24 -13.50
N GLN A 184 -11.30 -4.66 -14.31
CA GLN A 184 -10.03 -4.07 -13.88
C GLN A 184 -10.19 -2.56 -13.75
N ILE A 185 -9.60 -1.97 -12.72
CA ILE A 185 -9.65 -0.51 -12.49
C ILE A 185 -8.94 0.18 -13.64
N ILE A 186 -9.60 1.11 -14.33
CA ILE A 186 -9.01 1.93 -15.39
C ILE A 186 -8.81 3.38 -14.96
N GLU A 187 -9.54 3.83 -13.94
CA GLU A 187 -9.42 5.17 -13.38
C GLU A 187 -9.62 5.14 -11.87
N LYS A 188 -8.75 5.84 -11.14
CA LYS A 188 -8.94 6.23 -9.74
C LYS A 188 -8.86 7.74 -9.67
N LYS A 189 -9.91 8.39 -9.16
CA LYS A 189 -9.97 9.84 -9.02
C LYS A 189 -10.09 10.22 -7.55
N THR A 190 -9.07 10.85 -7.00
CA THR A 190 -9.00 11.28 -5.60
C THR A 190 -9.14 12.79 -5.50
N LYS A 191 -10.21 13.28 -4.87
CA LYS A 191 -10.33 14.68 -4.43
C LYS A 191 -9.78 14.79 -3.01
N VAL A 192 -8.68 15.53 -2.85
CA VAL A 192 -8.13 15.89 -1.54
C VAL A 192 -8.66 17.27 -1.17
N TYR A 193 -9.47 17.34 -0.11
CA TYR A 193 -10.21 18.56 0.24
C TYR A 193 -9.29 19.65 0.80
N TYR A 194 -8.37 19.30 1.69
CA TYR A 194 -7.47 20.26 2.33
C TYR A 194 -6.62 21.06 1.31
N PHE A 195 -6.04 20.37 0.32
CA PHE A 195 -5.26 21.00 -0.75
C PHE A 195 -6.12 21.43 -1.95
N ASN A 196 -7.44 21.24 -1.88
CA ASN A 196 -8.38 21.44 -2.97
C ASN A 196 -7.95 20.79 -4.31
N THR A 197 -7.15 19.73 -4.26
CA THR A 197 -6.51 19.13 -5.44
C THR A 197 -7.22 17.85 -5.83
N THR A 198 -7.34 17.60 -7.13
CA THR A 198 -7.83 16.31 -7.64
C THR A 198 -6.69 15.58 -8.32
N ILE A 199 -6.47 14.32 -7.97
CA ILE A 199 -5.49 13.43 -8.59
C ILE A 199 -6.28 12.39 -9.38
N THR A 200 -5.97 12.22 -10.66
CA THR A 200 -6.51 11.16 -11.49
C THR A 200 -5.39 10.22 -11.87
N SER A 201 -5.52 8.95 -11.50
CA SER A 201 -4.65 7.86 -11.91
C SER A 201 -5.37 7.03 -12.97
N THR A 202 -4.72 6.80 -14.11
CA THR A 202 -5.20 5.99 -15.23
C THR A 202 -4.34 4.74 -15.35
N TYR A 203 -4.98 3.59 -15.49
CA TYR A 203 -4.33 2.28 -15.47
C TYR A 203 -4.41 1.65 -16.86
N THR A 204 -3.31 1.05 -17.30
CA THR A 204 -3.23 0.32 -18.56
C THR A 204 -2.70 -1.07 -18.30
N TYR A 205 -3.22 -2.04 -19.04
CA TYR A 205 -2.89 -3.46 -18.90
C TYR A 205 -2.25 -3.97 -20.19
N ASN A 206 -1.39 -4.97 -20.08
CA ASN A 206 -0.88 -5.71 -21.23
C ASN A 206 -1.89 -6.78 -21.69
N ASP A 207 -1.60 -7.46 -22.79
CA ASP A 207 -2.46 -8.50 -23.37
C ASP A 207 -2.69 -9.71 -22.45
N ALA A 208 -1.78 -9.93 -21.49
CA ALA A 208 -1.94 -10.93 -20.44
C ALA A 208 -2.80 -10.46 -19.25
N GLY A 209 -3.35 -9.25 -19.32
CA GLY A 209 -4.17 -8.64 -18.26
C GLY A 209 -3.37 -8.13 -17.06
N LYS A 210 -2.03 -8.06 -17.12
CA LYS A 210 -1.21 -7.50 -16.03
C LYS A 210 -1.04 -6.00 -16.18
N LEU A 211 -0.95 -5.28 -15.06
CA LEU A 211 -0.81 -3.81 -15.05
C LEU A 211 0.51 -3.42 -15.73
N SER A 212 0.46 -2.71 -16.85
CA SER A 212 1.65 -2.31 -17.61
C SER A 212 2.06 -0.87 -17.32
N LYS A 213 1.09 0.00 -17.01
CA LYS A 213 1.34 1.41 -16.75
C LYS A 213 0.30 2.02 -15.81
N ILE A 214 0.77 2.94 -14.96
CA ILE A 214 -0.06 3.93 -14.27
C ILE A 214 0.39 5.31 -14.75
N PHE A 215 -0.56 6.14 -15.16
CA PHE A 215 -0.34 7.56 -15.37
C PHE A 215 -1.13 8.37 -14.36
N GLU A 216 -0.47 9.22 -13.59
CA GLU A 216 -1.12 10.08 -12.60
C GLU A 216 -1.01 11.54 -13.02
N LYS A 217 -2.11 12.28 -12.88
CA LYS A 217 -2.13 13.72 -13.12
C LYS A 217 -2.95 14.42 -12.05
N SER A 218 -2.37 15.41 -11.42
CA SER A 218 -3.05 16.29 -10.49
C SER A 218 -3.62 17.53 -11.20
N SER A 219 -4.68 18.10 -10.63
CA SER A 219 -5.33 19.30 -11.14
C SER A 219 -4.45 20.55 -11.08
N ASN A 220 -3.35 20.51 -10.31
CA ASN A 220 -2.34 21.57 -10.27
C ASN A 220 -1.24 21.39 -11.35
N GLY A 221 -1.36 20.39 -12.21
CA GLY A 221 -0.49 20.20 -13.39
C GLY A 221 0.69 19.25 -13.20
N VAL A 222 0.96 18.77 -11.97
CA VAL A 222 1.98 17.75 -11.74
C VAL A 222 1.50 16.41 -12.29
N SER A 223 2.41 15.63 -12.87
CA SER A 223 2.10 14.28 -13.34
C SER A 223 3.23 13.31 -13.08
N SER A 224 2.90 12.03 -13.01
CA SER A 224 3.88 10.96 -12.96
C SER A 224 3.45 9.78 -13.81
N THR A 225 4.42 8.98 -14.24
CA THR A 225 4.19 7.72 -14.94
C THR A 225 4.94 6.63 -14.20
N LYS A 226 4.28 5.50 -13.97
CA LYS A 226 4.92 4.26 -13.55
C LYS A 226 4.74 3.20 -14.63
N ILE A 227 5.81 2.53 -15.02
CA ILE A 227 5.83 1.45 -16.02
C ILE A 227 6.29 0.17 -15.33
N TYR A 228 5.59 -0.94 -15.59
CA TYR A 228 5.90 -2.25 -15.04
C TYR A 228 6.43 -3.19 -16.11
N GLN A 229 7.46 -3.94 -15.77
CA GLN A 229 8.06 -4.93 -16.66
C GLN A 229 8.09 -6.30 -16.01
N TYR A 230 7.80 -7.31 -16.82
CA TYR A 230 7.69 -8.70 -16.40
C TYR A 230 8.67 -9.57 -17.16
N ASN A 231 9.15 -10.65 -16.55
CA ASN A 231 9.91 -11.68 -17.24
C ASN A 231 8.97 -12.61 -18.06
N ASP A 232 9.55 -13.59 -18.75
CA ASP A 232 8.81 -14.56 -19.58
C ASP A 232 7.84 -15.45 -18.79
N LYS A 233 8.03 -15.57 -17.48
CA LYS A 233 7.11 -16.26 -16.55
C LYS A 233 5.95 -15.36 -16.11
N GLY A 234 5.95 -14.10 -16.54
CA GLY A 234 5.01 -13.06 -16.15
C GLY A 234 5.29 -12.47 -14.76
N ILE A 235 6.43 -12.72 -14.13
CA ILE A 235 6.74 -12.18 -12.80
C ILE A 235 7.30 -10.77 -12.93
N LEU A 236 6.85 -9.84 -12.07
CA LEU A 236 7.34 -8.46 -12.05
C LEU A 236 8.85 -8.45 -11.75
N ILE A 237 9.63 -7.77 -12.59
CA ILE A 237 11.09 -7.66 -12.45
C ILE A 237 11.58 -6.22 -12.38
N ASN A 238 10.86 -5.27 -12.97
CA ASN A 238 11.21 -3.85 -12.86
C ASN A 238 9.98 -2.96 -12.74
N GLU A 239 10.17 -1.85 -12.04
CA GLU A 239 9.33 -0.67 -12.09
C GLU A 239 10.17 0.53 -12.52
N LEU A 240 9.63 1.38 -13.39
CA LEU A 240 10.20 2.66 -13.74
C LEU A 240 9.21 3.76 -13.38
N TRP A 241 9.61 4.71 -12.54
CA TRP A 241 8.83 5.86 -12.17
C TRP A 241 9.46 7.16 -12.69
N GLU A 242 8.63 7.98 -13.33
CA GLU A 242 9.01 9.28 -13.89
C GLU A 242 8.02 10.33 -13.42
N SER A 243 8.51 11.53 -13.15
CA SER A 243 7.68 12.64 -12.69
C SER A 243 7.94 13.88 -13.49
N SER A 244 6.92 14.70 -13.73
CA SER A 244 7.06 15.98 -14.43
C SER A 244 7.94 16.98 -13.67
N ILE A 245 8.25 16.72 -12.40
CA ILE A 245 9.11 17.58 -11.55
C ILE A 245 10.51 16.99 -11.31
N SER A 246 10.76 15.72 -11.67
CA SER A 246 12.09 15.09 -11.58
C SER A 246 12.62 14.79 -12.97
N LYS A 247 13.86 15.18 -13.25
CA LYS A 247 14.52 14.84 -14.52
C LYS A 247 15.07 13.42 -14.55
N THR A 248 15.20 12.78 -13.39
CA THR A 248 15.81 11.46 -13.27
C THR A 248 14.70 10.44 -12.99
N PRO A 249 14.48 9.48 -13.90
CA PRO A 249 13.63 8.33 -13.64
C PRO A 249 14.18 7.52 -12.47
N HIS A 250 13.27 7.01 -11.64
CA HIS A 250 13.60 6.09 -10.56
C HIS A 250 13.25 4.68 -11.02
N LYS A 251 14.26 3.83 -11.17
CA LYS A 251 14.10 2.41 -11.45
C LYS A 251 14.16 1.62 -10.14
N THR A 252 13.24 0.68 -9.99
CA THR A 252 13.29 -0.38 -8.98
C THR A 252 13.41 -1.71 -9.70
N THR A 253 14.30 -2.57 -9.22
CA THR A 253 14.47 -3.95 -9.72
C THR A 253 14.07 -4.94 -8.64
N TYR A 254 13.43 -6.04 -9.03
CA TYR A 254 13.06 -7.13 -8.15
C TYR A 254 13.89 -8.37 -8.49
N GLN A 255 14.78 -8.76 -7.59
CA GLN A 255 15.53 -10.01 -7.70
C GLN A 255 14.80 -11.10 -6.92
N ILE A 256 14.52 -12.21 -7.59
CA ILE A 256 13.66 -13.28 -7.09
C ILE A 256 14.53 -14.50 -6.79
N ASN A 257 14.50 -14.95 -5.54
CA ASN A 257 15.20 -16.14 -5.10
C ASN A 257 14.19 -17.29 -4.94
N PHE A 258 14.44 -18.38 -5.66
CA PHE A 258 13.61 -19.58 -5.66
C PHE A 258 14.17 -20.63 -4.67
N ASP A 259 13.32 -21.53 -4.20
CA ASP A 259 13.73 -22.75 -3.47
C ASP A 259 14.37 -23.81 -4.38
#